data_AF-A0A6A3HB31-F1
#
_entry.id   AF-A0A6A3HB31-F1
#
_cell.length_a   1.000
_cell.length_b   1.000
_cell.length_c   1.000
_cell.angle_alpha   90.00
_cell.angle_beta   90.00
_cell.angle_gamma   90.00
#
_symmetry.space_group_name_H-M   'P 1'
#
loop_
_entity.id
_entity.type
_entity.pdbx_description
1 polymer ?
#
loop_
_entity_poly.entity_id
_entity_poly.type
_entity_poly.pdbx_seq_one_letter_code
_entity_poly.pdbx_strand_id
1 'polypeptide(L)'
;MKFRHAIGLTMAIFQVSASDQLDGWYPCAEYTFSDEGTSSGQKAECAIYMAPMCYPGICDSPKSQDSKVDIFVKRLPAVSVAEKATNVWLIEGGPGAPTTGCKYFSQLHEWLLSPIFPS
;
A
#
# COMPACT_ATOMS: atom_id res chain seq x y z
N MET A 1 -42.79 34.27 26.97
CA MET A 1 -42.13 32.95 26.83
C MET A 1 -40.78 33.14 26.16
N LYS A 2 -39.67 32.74 26.81
CA LYS A 2 -38.30 32.80 26.25
C LYS A 2 -37.86 31.38 25.91
N PHE A 3 -37.78 31.04 24.63
CA PHE A 3 -37.18 29.79 24.19
C PHE A 3 -35.73 30.04 23.78
N ARG A 4 -34.80 29.57 24.60
CA ARG A 4 -33.35 29.67 24.38
C ARG A 4 -32.96 28.66 23.30
N HIS A 5 -32.37 29.11 22.20
CA HIS A 5 -31.87 28.23 21.14
C HIS A 5 -30.51 27.68 21.55
N ALA A 6 -30.42 26.38 21.81
CA ALA A 6 -29.16 25.67 21.96
C ALA A 6 -28.68 25.25 20.56
N ILE A 7 -27.62 25.89 20.07
CA ILE A 7 -26.95 25.51 18.84
C ILE A 7 -26.02 24.34 19.20
N GLY A 8 -26.44 23.13 18.87
CA GLY A 8 -25.61 21.93 19.04
C GLY A 8 -24.51 21.89 17.99
N LEU A 9 -23.26 21.88 18.41
CA LEU A 9 -22.10 21.69 17.54
C LEU A 9 -21.97 20.19 17.20
N THR A 10 -22.54 19.75 16.09
CA THR A 10 -22.34 18.38 15.59
C THR A 10 -20.97 18.29 14.90
N MET A 11 -19.98 17.68 15.56
CA MET A 11 -18.74 17.25 14.90
C MET A 11 -19.08 16.09 13.95
N ALA A 12 -18.97 16.33 12.65
CA ALA A 12 -19.01 15.26 11.66
C ALA A 12 -17.67 14.51 11.69
N ILE A 13 -17.69 13.27 12.15
CA ILE A 13 -16.55 12.36 12.03
C ILE A 13 -16.58 11.82 10.59
N PHE A 14 -15.70 12.33 9.73
CA PHE A 14 -15.50 11.77 8.39
C PHE A 14 -14.69 10.48 8.51
N GLN A 15 -15.34 9.33 8.45
CA GLN A 15 -14.67 8.04 8.29
C GLN A 15 -14.24 7.92 6.82
N VAL A 16 -12.96 8.18 6.53
CA VAL A 16 -12.36 7.81 5.25
C VAL A 16 -12.23 6.29 5.23
N SER A 17 -13.01 5.63 4.37
CA SER A 17 -12.84 4.20 4.12
C SER A 17 -11.57 4.00 3.28
N ALA A 18 -10.67 3.13 3.74
CA ALA A 18 -9.42 2.81 3.03
C ALA A 18 -9.66 2.09 1.68
N SER A 19 -10.91 1.68 1.39
CA SER A 19 -11.24 0.89 0.20
C SER A 19 -11.20 1.70 -1.10
N ASP A 20 -11.37 3.02 -1.04
CA ASP A 20 -11.39 3.88 -2.24
C ASP A 20 -10.00 4.43 -2.63
N GLN A 21 -8.97 4.09 -1.86
CA GLN A 21 -7.60 4.57 -2.12
C GLN A 21 -6.74 3.55 -2.86
N LEU A 22 -7.18 2.30 -3.01
CA LEU A 22 -6.46 1.27 -3.74
C LEU A 22 -7.25 0.93 -5.02
N ASP A 23 -6.60 0.99 -6.18
CA ASP A 23 -7.22 0.69 -7.48
C ASP A 23 -7.51 -0.82 -7.71
N GLY A 24 -7.01 -1.68 -6.83
CA GLY A 24 -7.19 -3.12 -6.87
C GLY A 24 -5.93 -3.86 -7.31
N TRP A 25 -5.84 -5.13 -6.93
CA TRP A 25 -4.67 -5.95 -7.24
C TRP A 25 -4.77 -6.56 -8.64
N TYR A 26 -3.75 -6.34 -9.47
CA TYR A 26 -3.64 -6.92 -10.80
C TYR A 26 -2.29 -7.63 -11.00
N PRO A 27 -2.22 -8.70 -11.82
CA PRO A 27 -0.96 -9.40 -12.09
C PRO A 27 0.08 -8.47 -12.73
N CYS A 28 1.33 -8.58 -12.29
CA CYS A 28 2.45 -7.81 -12.85
C CYS A 28 3.74 -8.64 -12.89
N ALA A 29 4.78 -8.12 -13.54
CA ALA A 29 6.06 -8.81 -13.68
C ALA A 29 6.77 -8.98 -12.32
N GLU A 30 7.30 -10.18 -12.07
CA GLU A 30 8.09 -10.50 -10.88
C GLU A 30 9.43 -9.74 -10.87
N TYR A 31 10.01 -9.47 -12.03
CA TYR A 31 11.25 -8.71 -12.18
C TYR A 31 11.06 -7.53 -13.12
N THR A 32 11.60 -6.36 -12.74
CA THR A 32 11.55 -5.14 -13.56
C THR A 32 12.59 -5.19 -14.71
N PHE A 33 13.65 -6.00 -14.55
CA PHE A 33 14.67 -6.25 -15.58
C PHE A 33 14.83 -7.75 -15.76
N SER A 34 14.70 -8.22 -17.01
CA SER A 34 14.55 -9.62 -17.40
C SER A 34 15.87 -10.38 -17.61
N ASP A 35 16.94 -9.98 -16.93
CA ASP A 35 18.24 -10.62 -17.10
C ASP A 35 18.42 -11.72 -16.04
N GLU A 36 18.08 -12.94 -16.45
CA GLU A 36 18.51 -14.23 -15.88
C GLU A 36 18.05 -14.59 -14.46
N GLY A 37 16.73 -14.66 -14.26
CA GLY A 37 16.12 -15.34 -13.12
C GLY A 37 15.10 -16.38 -13.58
N THR A 38 15.26 -17.65 -13.18
CA THR A 38 14.17 -18.62 -13.19
C THR A 38 12.99 -17.99 -12.46
N SER A 39 11.86 -17.80 -13.15
CA SER A 39 10.62 -17.43 -12.46
C SER A 39 10.30 -18.54 -11.48
N SER A 40 10.19 -18.19 -10.20
CA SER A 40 9.84 -19.08 -9.09
C SER A 40 8.41 -19.65 -9.21
N GLY A 41 7.65 -19.25 -10.24
CA GLY A 41 6.22 -19.51 -10.37
C GLY A 41 5.37 -18.61 -9.47
N GLN A 42 5.98 -17.66 -8.75
CA GLN A 42 5.28 -16.70 -7.89
C GLN A 42 4.62 -15.61 -8.73
N LYS A 43 3.32 -15.40 -8.49
CA LYS A 43 2.56 -14.37 -9.19
C LYS A 43 2.65 -13.07 -8.39
N ALA A 44 3.48 -12.14 -8.86
CA ALA A 44 3.49 -10.79 -8.33
C ALA A 44 2.18 -10.07 -8.67
N GLU A 45 1.69 -9.30 -7.70
CA GLU A 45 0.53 -8.45 -7.87
C GLU A 45 0.92 -7.00 -7.60
N CYS A 46 0.36 -6.09 -8.38
CA CYS A 46 0.61 -4.66 -8.29
C CYS A 46 -0.71 -3.92 -8.08
N ALA A 47 -0.60 -2.73 -7.50
CA ALA A 47 -1.71 -1.81 -7.28
C ALA A 47 -1.16 -0.37 -7.15
N ILE A 48 -2.03 0.61 -7.40
CA ILE A 48 -1.80 2.02 -7.12
C ILE A 48 -2.60 2.39 -5.87
N TYR A 49 -1.86 2.88 -4.87
CA TYR A 49 -2.43 3.52 -3.69
C TYR A 49 -2.43 5.04 -3.86
N MET A 50 -3.61 5.64 -3.91
CA MET A 50 -3.83 7.07 -4.09
C MET A 50 -3.82 7.77 -2.73
N ALA A 51 -2.64 8.23 -2.30
CA ALA A 51 -2.45 8.92 -1.02
C ALA A 51 -2.75 10.42 -1.15
N PRO A 52 -3.35 11.08 -0.14
CA PRO A 52 -3.52 12.52 -0.19
C PRO A 52 -2.18 13.24 -0.05
N MET A 53 -1.97 14.30 -0.83
CA MET A 53 -0.82 15.21 -0.71
C MET A 53 -0.88 16.03 0.58
N CYS A 54 -2.10 16.31 1.07
CA CYS A 54 -2.35 16.99 2.33
C CYS A 54 -3.26 16.15 3.21
N TYR A 55 -2.80 15.86 4.43
CA TYR A 55 -3.63 15.23 5.43
C TYR A 55 -4.52 16.28 6.14
N PRO A 56 -5.78 15.94 6.48
CA PRO A 56 -6.69 16.85 7.17
C PRO A 56 -6.06 17.39 8.47
N GLY A 57 -6.12 18.71 8.65
CA GLY A 57 -5.56 19.40 9.82
C GLY A 57 -4.07 19.74 9.75
N ILE A 58 -3.36 19.34 8.69
CA ILE A 58 -1.96 19.72 8.46
C ILE A 58 -1.84 20.77 7.35
N CYS A 59 -2.51 20.56 6.21
CA CYS A 59 -2.56 21.53 5.13
C CYS A 59 -3.85 21.41 4.31
N ASP A 60 -4.16 22.47 3.57
CA ASP A 60 -5.26 22.49 2.62
C ASP A 60 -4.75 22.12 1.23
N SER A 61 -5.40 21.16 0.59
CA SER A 61 -5.11 20.85 -0.81
C SER A 61 -5.55 21.99 -1.73
N PRO A 62 -4.71 22.42 -2.70
CA PRO A 62 -5.12 23.39 -3.70
C PRO A 62 -6.34 22.87 -4.47
N LYS A 63 -7.39 23.70 -4.61
CA LYS A 63 -8.64 23.33 -5.33
C LYS A 63 -8.44 23.08 -6.83
N SER A 64 -7.28 23.44 -7.38
CA SER A 64 -6.98 23.45 -8.82
C SER A 64 -6.01 22.36 -9.27
N GLN A 65 -5.60 21.45 -8.39
CA GLN A 65 -4.65 20.38 -8.71
C GLN A 65 -5.12 19.06 -8.07
N ASP A 66 -4.68 17.94 -8.66
CA ASP A 66 -4.89 16.61 -8.09
C ASP A 66 -4.28 16.59 -6.68
N SER A 67 -5.14 16.44 -5.68
CA SER A 67 -4.79 16.47 -4.27
C SER A 67 -4.19 15.15 -3.78
N LYS A 68 -3.86 14.24 -4.70
CA LYS A 68 -3.40 12.89 -4.43
C LYS A 68 -2.11 12.58 -5.20
N VAL A 69 -1.30 11.71 -4.63
CA VAL A 69 -0.14 11.10 -5.26
C VAL A 69 -0.36 9.61 -5.41
N ASP A 70 0.00 9.10 -6.57
CA ASP A 70 -0.05 7.68 -6.89
C ASP A 70 1.20 6.99 -6.34
N ILE A 71 0.98 6.05 -5.42
CA ILE A 71 2.02 5.21 -4.84
C ILE A 71 1.90 3.83 -5.46
N PHE A 72 2.87 3.48 -6.30
CA PHE A 72 2.94 2.15 -6.88
C PHE A 72 3.40 1.12 -5.84
N VAL A 73 2.59 0.09 -5.62
CA VAL A 73 2.84 -1.00 -4.67
C VAL A 73 2.92 -2.31 -5.43
N LYS A 74 3.85 -3.18 -5.01
CA LYS A 74 4.01 -4.54 -5.52
C LYS A 74 4.06 -5.51 -4.35
N ARG A 75 3.37 -6.64 -4.46
CA ARG A 75 3.36 -7.71 -3.45
C ARG A 75 3.59 -9.08 -4.07
N LEU A 76 4.09 -9.99 -3.25
CA LEU A 76 4.13 -11.42 -3.50
C LEU A 76 3.22 -12.10 -2.46
N PRO A 77 2.02 -12.57 -2.85
CA PRO A 77 1.11 -13.24 -1.93
C PRO A 77 1.70 -14.56 -1.43
N ALA A 78 1.49 -14.86 -0.14
CA ALA A 78 1.86 -16.16 0.41
C ALA A 78 1.00 -17.27 -0.22
N VAL A 79 1.64 -18.29 -0.81
CA VAL A 79 0.94 -19.36 -1.55
C VAL A 79 0.53 -20.56 -0.69
N SER A 80 1.27 -20.86 0.39
CA SER A 80 1.08 -22.09 1.19
C SER A 80 0.47 -21.87 2.57
N VAL A 81 0.58 -20.66 3.13
CA VAL A 81 0.19 -20.35 4.52
C VAL A 81 -0.57 -19.02 4.64
N ALA A 82 -1.32 -18.64 3.59
CA ALA A 82 -1.97 -17.32 3.48
C ALA A 82 -2.74 -16.88 4.74
N GLU A 83 -3.45 -17.79 5.41
CA GLU A 83 -4.25 -17.47 6.60
C GLU A 83 -3.42 -17.16 7.86
N LYS A 84 -2.15 -17.58 7.90
CA LYS A 84 -1.23 -17.39 9.03
C LYS A 84 -0.04 -16.50 8.68
N ALA A 85 0.11 -16.16 7.40
CA ALA A 85 1.25 -15.40 6.91
C ALA A 85 1.19 -13.95 7.44
N THR A 86 2.31 -13.48 7.98
CA THR A 86 2.48 -12.07 8.33
C THR A 86 2.85 -11.26 7.10
N ASN A 87 2.23 -10.09 6.93
CA ASN A 87 2.61 -9.15 5.88
C ASN A 87 3.94 -8.46 6.25
N VAL A 88 4.94 -8.61 5.39
CA VAL A 88 6.23 -7.92 5.53
C VAL A 88 6.31 -6.80 4.50
N TRP A 89 6.55 -5.58 4.97
CA TRP A 89 6.77 -4.42 4.11
C TRP A 89 8.27 -4.19 3.96
N LEU A 90 8.73 -4.20 2.71
CA LEU A 90 10.07 -3.78 2.36
C LEU A 90 9.99 -2.35 1.83
N ILE A 91 10.84 -1.47 2.37
CA ILE A 91 11.06 -0.11 1.87
C ILE A 91 12.56 0.05 1.73
N GLU A 92 13.01 0.21 0.49
CA GLU A 92 14.39 0.56 0.18
C GLU A 92 14.70 1.94 0.74
N GLY A 93 15.89 2.09 1.31
CA GLY A 93 16.35 3.37 1.84
C GLY A 93 16.71 4.36 0.74
N GLY A 94 17.06 5.58 1.17
CA GLY A 94 17.43 6.67 0.27
C GLY A 94 16.23 7.29 -0.44
N PRO A 95 16.30 8.58 -0.81
CA PRO A 95 15.27 9.21 -1.61
C PRO A 95 15.37 8.80 -3.08
N GLY A 96 14.23 8.52 -3.71
CA GLY A 96 14.11 8.35 -5.17
C GLY A 96 14.41 6.95 -5.71
N ALA A 97 14.88 6.01 -4.88
CA ALA A 97 15.05 4.62 -5.29
C ALA A 97 13.72 3.84 -5.18
N PRO A 98 13.20 3.24 -6.26
CA PRO A 98 11.98 2.45 -6.19
C PRO A 98 12.27 1.09 -5.56
N THR A 99 11.64 0.81 -4.41
CA THR A 99 11.79 -0.49 -3.73
C THR A 99 11.34 -1.68 -4.60
N THR A 100 10.45 -1.44 -5.55
CA THR A 100 9.98 -2.46 -6.50
C THR A 100 11.06 -2.92 -7.48
N GLY A 101 12.18 -2.20 -7.57
CA GLY A 101 13.39 -2.63 -8.28
C GLY A 101 14.38 -3.44 -7.43
N CYS A 102 14.10 -3.63 -6.14
CA CYS A 102 14.99 -4.37 -5.25
C CYS A 102 15.07 -5.85 -5.66
N LYS A 103 16.26 -6.28 -6.07
CA LYS A 103 16.53 -7.64 -6.59
C LYS A 103 16.28 -8.74 -5.56
N TYR A 104 16.36 -8.42 -4.27
CA TYR A 104 16.24 -9.39 -3.18
C TYR A 104 14.80 -9.65 -2.74
N PHE A 105 13.82 -8.98 -3.36
CA PHE A 105 12.42 -9.07 -2.95
C PHE A 105 11.87 -10.51 -3.03
N SER A 106 12.05 -11.20 -4.15
CA SER A 106 11.60 -12.60 -4.30
C SER A 106 12.35 -13.56 -3.35
N GLN A 107 13.66 -13.36 -3.19
CA GLN A 107 14.47 -14.20 -2.29
C GLN A 107 14.01 -14.06 -0.83
N LEU A 108 13.71 -12.83 -0.39
CA LEU A 108 13.17 -12.58 0.95
C LEU A 108 11.80 -13.25 1.11
N HIS A 109 10.92 -13.16 0.11
CA HIS A 109 9.62 -13.80 0.13
C HIS A 109 9.74 -15.33 0.30
N GLU A 110 10.59 -15.99 -0.47
CA GLU A 110 10.85 -17.44 -0.33
C GLU A 110 11.36 -17.81 1.05
N TRP A 111 12.31 -17.03 1.58
CA TRP A 111 12.88 -17.26 2.89
C TRP A 111 11.84 -17.15 4.02
N LEU A 112 10.92 -16.19 3.91
CA LEU A 112 9.82 -16.01 4.86
C LEU A 112 8.77 -17.13 4.80
N LEU A 113 8.63 -17.81 3.66
CA LEU A 113 7.75 -18.97 3.52
C LEU A 113 8.40 -20.28 3.95
N SER A 114 9.70 -20.28 4.25
CA SER A 114 10.43 -21.46 4.71
C SER A 114 9.94 -21.91 6.09
N PRO A 115 9.80 -23.23 6.35
CA PRO A 115 9.34 -23.77 7.63
C PRO A 115 10.23 -23.45 8.84
N ILE A 116 11.38 -22.80 8.61
CA ILE A 116 12.32 -22.38 9.66
C ILE A 116 11.83 -21.09 10.36
N PHE A 117 10.99 -20.28 9.70
CA PHE A 117 10.37 -19.10 10.31
C PHE A 117 8.95 -19.45 10.75
N PRO A 118 8.70 -19.71 12.05
CA PRO A 118 7.34 -19.85 12.54
C PRO A 118 6.65 -18.49 12.42
N SER A 119 5.58 -18.47 11.61
CA SER A 119 4.57 -17.41 11.57
C SER A 119 3.89 -17.24 12.93
#